data_AF-A0A6S7B9Y5-F1
#
_entry.id   AF-A0A6S7B9Y5-F1
#
_cell.length_a   1.000
_cell.length_b   1.000
_cell.length_c   1.000
_cell.angle_alpha   90.00
_cell.angle_beta   90.00
_cell.angle_gamma   90.00
#
_symmetry.space_group_name_H-M   'P 1'
#
loop_
_entity.id
_entity.type
_entity.pdbx_description
1 polymer ?
#
loop_
_entity_poly.entity_id
_entity_poly.type
_entity_poly.pdbx_seq_one_letter_code
_entity_poly.pdbx_strand_id
1 'polypeptide(L)'
;MHFFSDIPVFVLAERGDGNKLEIAASETAAGPAVSCFLSPLHALIDAMYWAGRGKPYEVRHAALIAPETFINTDGTALVAQLRVGWPALDGKIVLESNGNTATCAKLMVHSTAHGPPPFFELDPETLGQVEGMHERAGMYAWREIYGDMLEWDKGRLEWAVRRALETMKISTVDKSVCTKAALFDPEFGQWHFVPFDNL
;
A
#
# COMPACT_ATOMS: atom_id res chain seq x y z
N MET A 1 -3.63 19.14 12.39
CA MET A 1 -2.91 18.58 11.23
C MET A 1 -3.82 17.52 10.65
N HIS A 2 -4.12 17.62 9.35
CA HIS A 2 -5.03 16.70 8.68
C HIS A 2 -4.21 15.75 7.81
N PHE A 3 -4.41 14.45 7.98
CA PHE A 3 -3.68 13.41 7.26
C PHE A 3 -4.69 12.61 6.47
N PHE A 4 -4.46 12.47 5.17
CA PHE A 4 -5.26 11.62 4.30
C PHE A 4 -6.77 11.86 4.42
N SER A 5 -7.15 13.14 4.48
CA SER A 5 -8.53 13.59 4.66
C SER A 5 -9.29 13.66 3.33
N ASP A 6 -8.58 13.82 2.21
CA ASP A 6 -9.20 13.93 0.88
C ASP A 6 -9.47 12.54 0.29
N ILE A 7 -8.52 11.62 0.43
CA ILE A 7 -8.63 10.24 -0.05
C ILE A 7 -8.31 9.28 1.11
N PRO A 8 -9.20 8.32 1.43
CA PRO A 8 -8.92 7.33 2.45
C PRO A 8 -7.63 6.56 2.13
N VAL A 9 -6.70 6.60 3.09
CA VAL A 9 -5.46 5.82 3.06
C VAL A 9 -5.45 4.85 4.23
N PHE A 10 -4.87 3.68 4.02
CA PHE A 10 -4.77 2.61 4.98
C PHE A 10 -3.30 2.30 5.29
N VAL A 11 -3.03 1.84 6.51
CA VAL A 11 -1.74 1.33 6.94
C VAL A 11 -1.89 -0.05 7.53
N LEU A 12 -0.76 -0.75 7.67
CA LEU A 12 -0.67 -2.01 8.42
C LEU A 12 -0.12 -1.71 9.81
N ALA A 13 -0.82 -2.18 10.84
CA ALA A 13 -0.47 -1.97 12.23
C ALA A 13 -0.40 -3.31 12.97
N GLU A 14 0.66 -3.53 13.72
CA GLU A 14 0.80 -4.65 14.65
C GLU A 14 0.68 -4.13 16.09
N ARG A 15 0.23 -4.99 17.00
CA ARG A 15 0.25 -4.67 18.43
C ARG A 15 1.68 -4.82 18.95
N GLY A 16 2.33 -3.70 19.22
CA GLY A 16 3.61 -3.67 19.91
C GLY A 16 3.45 -3.76 21.42
N ASP A 17 4.58 -3.66 22.12
CA ASP A 17 4.63 -3.70 23.57
C ASP A 17 3.88 -2.51 24.20
N GLY A 18 3.22 -2.77 25.33
CA GLY A 18 2.61 -1.70 26.14
C GLY A 18 1.47 -0.95 25.48
N ASN A 19 0.70 -1.59 24.60
CA ASN A 19 -0.45 -1.02 23.88
C ASN A 19 -0.08 0.05 22.83
N LYS A 20 1.21 0.14 22.44
CA LYS A 20 1.65 0.92 21.29
C LYS A 20 1.40 0.15 20.01
N LEU A 21 0.94 0.85 18.96
CA LEU A 21 0.84 0.26 17.62
C LEU A 21 2.18 0.43 16.91
N GLU A 22 2.69 -0.66 16.35
CA GLU A 22 3.83 -0.64 15.45
C GLU A 22 3.30 -0.60 14.02
N ILE A 23 3.61 0.48 13.30
CA ILE A 23 3.14 0.66 11.93
C ILE A 23 4.18 0.12 10.96
N ALA A 24 3.75 -0.66 9.98
CA ALA A 24 4.64 -1.18 8.95
C ALA A 24 5.30 -0.03 8.19
N ALA A 25 6.62 -0.07 8.10
CA ALA A 25 7.42 0.91 7.39
C ALA A 25 8.49 0.20 6.53
N SER A 26 8.90 0.87 5.46
CA SER A 26 10.00 0.45 4.60
C SER A 26 11.18 1.41 4.77
N GLU A 27 12.40 0.90 4.70
CA GLU A 27 13.59 1.74 4.62
C GLU A 27 13.67 2.42 3.25
N THR A 28 13.90 3.74 3.23
CA THR A 28 13.99 4.54 2.01
C THR A 28 15.14 5.54 2.09
N ALA A 29 15.44 6.23 0.98
CA ALA A 29 16.45 7.29 0.97
C ALA A 29 16.12 8.47 1.90
N ALA A 30 14.86 8.65 2.29
CA ALA A 30 14.41 9.67 3.24
C ALA A 30 14.32 9.15 4.69
N GLY A 31 14.78 7.92 4.94
CA GLY A 31 14.60 7.19 6.20
C GLY A 31 13.40 6.23 6.17
N PRO A 32 12.98 5.71 7.34
CA PRO A 32 11.80 4.87 7.46
C PRO A 32 10.55 5.59 6.95
N ALA A 33 9.83 4.96 6.03
CA ALA A 33 8.61 5.49 5.42
C ALA A 33 7.42 4.60 5.75
N VAL A 34 6.37 5.18 6.35
CA VAL A 34 5.13 4.46 6.68
C VAL A 34 4.52 3.88 5.40
N SER A 35 4.23 2.58 5.39
CA SER A 35 3.62 1.91 4.24
C SER A 35 2.12 2.18 4.18
N CYS A 36 1.71 2.93 3.15
CA CYS A 36 0.36 3.40 2.93
C CYS A 36 -0.28 2.71 1.72
N PHE A 37 -1.60 2.50 1.76
CA PHE A 37 -2.38 1.84 0.72
C PHE A 37 -3.61 2.68 0.39
N LEU A 38 -4.01 2.73 -0.88
CA LEU A 38 -5.28 3.34 -1.29
C LEU A 38 -6.46 2.35 -1.26
N SER A 39 -6.17 1.07 -1.46
CA SER A 39 -7.17 0.02 -1.39
C SER A 39 -7.13 -0.66 -0.01
N PRO A 40 -8.25 -0.70 0.74
CA PRO A 40 -8.30 -1.49 1.96
C PRO A 40 -8.10 -2.99 1.66
N LEU A 41 -8.54 -3.44 0.48
CA LEU A 41 -8.36 -4.82 0.05
C LEU A 41 -6.89 -5.15 -0.23
N HIS A 42 -6.15 -4.27 -0.92
CA HIS A 42 -4.72 -4.53 -1.15
C HIS A 42 -3.93 -4.56 0.17
N ALA A 43 -4.27 -3.69 1.11
CA ALA A 43 -3.70 -3.76 2.46
C ALA A 43 -4.03 -5.10 3.14
N LEU A 44 -5.27 -5.59 3.05
CA LEU A 44 -5.68 -6.89 3.61
C LEU A 44 -4.96 -8.08 2.95
N ILE A 45 -4.71 -8.03 1.64
CA ILE A 45 -3.95 -9.08 0.94
C ILE A 45 -2.55 -9.20 1.55
N ASP A 46 -1.84 -8.08 1.72
CA ASP A 46 -0.52 -8.09 2.35
C ASP A 46 -0.59 -8.53 3.82
N ALA A 47 -1.54 -8.00 4.59
CA ALA A 47 -1.74 -8.37 5.99
C ALA A 47 -1.92 -9.88 6.16
N MET A 48 -2.78 -10.49 5.33
CA MET A 48 -3.05 -11.93 5.39
C MET A 48 -1.90 -12.76 4.85
N TYR A 49 -1.22 -12.30 3.81
CA TYR A 49 -0.02 -12.98 3.29
C TYR A 49 1.11 -13.00 4.32
N TRP A 50 1.29 -11.91 5.09
CA TRP A 50 2.29 -11.79 6.15
C TRP A 50 1.87 -12.50 7.45
N ALA A 51 0.58 -12.53 7.78
CA ALA A 51 0.06 -13.29 8.91
C ALA A 51 0.38 -14.79 8.77
N GLY A 52 0.26 -15.35 7.57
CA GLY A 52 0.69 -16.73 7.26
C GLY A 52 2.19 -17.00 7.46
N ARG A 53 2.99 -15.95 7.71
CA ARG A 53 4.44 -15.98 7.97
C ARG A 53 4.80 -15.49 9.37
N GLY A 54 3.82 -15.40 10.28
CA GLY A 54 4.04 -15.04 11.67
C GLY A 54 4.12 -13.54 11.94
N LYS A 55 3.62 -12.69 11.01
CA LYS A 55 3.53 -11.24 11.20
C LYS A 55 2.06 -10.78 11.17
N PRO A 56 1.36 -10.78 12.32
CA PRO A 56 -0.06 -10.47 12.38
C PRO A 56 -0.32 -8.96 12.33
N TYR A 57 -0.44 -8.42 11.12
CA TYR A 57 -0.87 -7.03 10.93
C TYR A 57 -2.39 -6.90 10.83
N GLU A 58 -2.89 -5.78 11.32
CA GLU A 58 -4.26 -5.29 11.18
C GLU A 58 -4.26 -4.10 10.21
N VAL A 59 -5.33 -3.95 9.40
CA VAL A 59 -5.50 -2.78 8.54
C VAL A 59 -6.16 -1.65 9.35
N ARG A 60 -5.61 -0.43 9.27
CA ARG A 60 -6.12 0.77 9.96
C ARG A 60 -6.19 1.95 8.99
N HIS A 61 -7.13 2.88 9.22
CA HIS A 61 -7.12 4.17 8.52
C HIS A 61 -5.90 4.99 8.95
N ALA A 62 -5.15 5.49 7.97
CA ALA A 62 -3.97 6.32 8.19
C ALA A 62 -4.31 7.62 8.94
N ALA A 63 -5.50 8.18 8.73
CA ALA A 63 -5.99 9.37 9.43
C ALA A 63 -6.14 9.17 10.96
N LEU A 64 -6.17 7.93 11.45
CA LEU A 64 -6.22 7.61 12.88
C LEU A 64 -4.83 7.37 13.50
N ILE A 65 -3.78 7.44 12.69
CA ILE A 65 -2.40 7.22 13.14
C ILE A 65 -1.82 8.55 13.61
N ALA A 66 -1.07 8.49 14.72
CA ALA A 66 -0.43 9.66 15.29
C ALA A 66 0.53 10.30 14.25
N PRO A 67 0.41 11.61 13.96
CA PRO A 67 1.22 12.31 12.96
C PRO A 67 2.74 12.10 13.11
N GLU A 68 3.20 11.93 14.35
CA GLU A 68 4.60 11.69 14.70
C GLU A 68 5.15 10.40 14.08
N THR A 69 4.28 9.45 13.77
CA THR A 69 4.64 8.18 13.11
C THR A 69 5.16 8.40 11.69
N PHE A 70 4.76 9.50 11.04
CA PHE A 70 5.19 9.85 9.70
C PHE A 70 6.43 10.74 9.69
N ILE A 71 6.92 11.19 10.84
CA ILE A 71 8.11 12.03 10.90
C ILE A 71 9.35 11.14 10.68
N ASN A 72 10.22 11.54 9.75
CA ASN A 72 11.48 10.83 9.54
C ASN A 72 12.42 10.90 10.75
N THR A 73 13.45 10.07 10.78
CA THR A 73 14.40 9.98 11.90
C THR A 73 15.02 11.32 12.28
N ASP A 74 15.26 12.20 11.31
CA ASP A 74 15.89 13.50 11.52
C ASP A 74 14.90 14.61 11.95
N GLY A 75 13.59 14.35 11.96
CA GLY A 75 12.57 15.35 12.29
C GLY A 75 12.33 16.41 11.21
N THR A 76 12.89 16.24 10.01
CA THR A 76 12.96 17.24 8.93
C THR A 76 11.91 17.07 7.85
N ALA A 77 11.18 15.95 7.84
CA ALA A 77 10.13 15.68 6.88
C ALA A 77 9.06 14.72 7.43
N LEU A 78 7.85 14.83 6.88
CA LEU A 78 6.87 13.76 6.89
C LEU A 78 7.14 12.83 5.70
N VAL A 79 7.14 11.53 5.95
CA VAL A 79 7.52 10.50 4.98
C VAL A 79 6.52 9.34 5.02
N ALA A 80 5.96 9.04 3.85
CA ALA A 80 5.14 7.86 3.62
C ALA A 80 5.52 7.22 2.29
N GLN A 81 5.31 5.92 2.19
CA GLN A 81 5.49 5.17 0.97
C GLN A 81 4.13 4.63 0.54
N LEU A 82 3.58 5.20 -0.52
CA LEU A 82 2.33 4.74 -1.12
C LEU A 82 2.59 3.46 -1.91
N ARG A 83 2.14 2.33 -1.38
CA ARG A 83 2.12 1.04 -2.06
C ARG A 83 1.00 1.06 -3.09
N VAL A 84 1.39 0.97 -4.37
CA VAL A 84 0.46 1.05 -5.49
C VAL A 84 0.22 -0.30 -6.14
N GLY A 85 1.04 -1.30 -5.85
CA GLY A 85 0.85 -2.67 -6.31
C GLY A 85 2.05 -3.55 -5.97
N TRP A 86 2.14 -4.71 -6.62
CA TRP A 86 3.24 -5.65 -6.42
C TRP A 86 4.07 -5.77 -7.70
N PRO A 87 5.42 -5.81 -7.63
CA PRO A 87 6.24 -6.02 -8.82
C PRO A 87 5.94 -7.39 -9.41
N ALA A 88 5.93 -7.48 -10.73
CA ALA A 88 5.59 -8.71 -11.42
C ALA A 88 6.45 -8.98 -12.65
N LEU A 89 6.69 -10.26 -12.89
CA LEU A 89 7.38 -10.80 -14.06
C LEU A 89 6.64 -12.06 -14.53
N ASP A 90 6.39 -12.18 -15.83
CA ASP A 90 5.73 -13.33 -16.45
C ASP A 90 4.41 -13.77 -15.78
N GLY A 91 3.60 -12.78 -15.37
CA GLY A 91 2.31 -13.02 -14.71
C GLY A 91 2.42 -13.57 -13.30
N LYS A 92 3.57 -13.38 -12.65
CA LYS A 92 3.84 -13.79 -11.27
C LYS A 92 4.26 -12.56 -10.46
N ILE A 93 3.75 -12.48 -9.24
CA ILE A 93 4.15 -11.48 -8.26
C ILE A 93 5.53 -11.85 -7.70
N VAL A 94 6.42 -10.87 -7.68
CA VAL A 94 7.77 -11.03 -7.15
C VAL A 94 7.78 -10.80 -5.64
N LEU A 95 8.50 -11.64 -4.93
CA LEU A 95 8.72 -11.56 -3.50
C LEU A 95 10.05 -10.88 -3.18
N GLU A 96 10.12 -10.25 -2.02
CA GLU A 96 11.38 -9.84 -1.41
C GLU A 96 12.22 -11.06 -1.01
N SER A 97 13.52 -10.86 -0.78
CA SER A 97 14.44 -11.93 -0.35
C SER A 97 14.04 -12.59 0.97
N ASN A 98 13.31 -11.87 1.83
CA ASN A 98 12.76 -12.40 3.09
C ASN A 98 11.43 -13.16 2.92
N GLY A 99 10.96 -13.37 1.68
CA GLY A 99 9.75 -14.10 1.36
C GLY A 99 8.44 -13.32 1.51
N ASN A 100 8.50 -12.03 1.87
CA ASN A 100 7.34 -11.14 1.86
C ASN A 100 7.03 -10.64 0.45
N THR A 101 5.83 -10.10 0.28
CA THR A 101 5.45 -9.38 -0.94
C THR A 101 6.33 -8.15 -1.15
N ALA A 102 7.02 -8.11 -2.28
CA ALA A 102 7.68 -6.88 -2.73
C ALA A 102 6.65 -5.86 -3.15
N THR A 103 7.04 -4.59 -3.27
CA THR A 103 6.09 -3.51 -3.58
C THR A 103 6.56 -2.61 -4.70
N CYS A 104 5.62 -2.26 -5.59
CA CYS A 104 5.67 -1.06 -6.40
C CYS A 104 5.19 0.09 -5.51
N ALA A 105 6.03 1.09 -5.29
CA ALA A 105 5.65 2.16 -4.39
C ALA A 105 6.18 3.53 -4.79
N LYS A 106 5.49 4.57 -4.30
CA LYS A 106 5.84 5.97 -4.49
C LYS A 106 6.17 6.60 -3.15
N LEU A 107 7.34 7.20 -3.06
CA LEU A 107 7.79 7.88 -1.85
C LEU A 107 7.20 9.30 -1.82
N MET A 108 6.50 9.63 -0.75
CA MET A 108 5.97 10.95 -0.45
C MET A 108 6.84 11.58 0.64
N VAL A 109 7.38 12.77 0.37
CA VAL A 109 8.24 13.51 1.32
C VAL A 109 7.78 14.95 1.40
N HIS A 110 7.26 15.36 2.55
CA HIS A 110 6.84 16.74 2.79
C HIS A 110 7.77 17.37 3.83
N SER A 111 8.53 18.38 3.44
CA SER A 111 9.48 19.04 4.34
C SER A 111 8.78 19.76 5.50
N THR A 112 9.37 19.68 6.69
CA THR A 112 8.95 20.42 7.90
C THR A 112 9.83 21.64 8.18
N ALA A 113 10.73 22.03 7.25
CA ALA A 113 11.71 23.10 7.43
C ALA A 113 11.09 24.47 7.77
N HIS A 114 9.82 24.68 7.41
CA HIS A 114 9.07 25.90 7.70
C HIS A 114 7.98 25.69 8.76
N GLY A 115 8.16 24.67 9.62
CA GLY A 115 7.13 24.15 10.51
C GLY A 115 6.40 22.95 9.89
N PRO A 116 5.67 22.17 10.70
CA PRO A 116 4.97 21.01 10.18
C PRO A 116 3.84 21.45 9.23
N PRO A 117 3.69 20.81 8.07
CA PRO A 117 2.65 21.18 7.12
C PRO A 117 1.27 20.96 7.74
N PRO A 118 0.27 21.81 7.43
CA PRO A 118 -1.08 21.65 7.96
C PRO A 118 -1.76 20.37 7.45
N PHE A 119 -1.32 19.86 6.30
CA PHE A 119 -1.86 18.70 5.59
C PHE A 119 -0.75 17.73 5.17
N PHE A 120 -1.05 16.44 5.22
CA PHE A 120 -0.26 15.38 4.61
C PHE A 120 -1.18 14.52 3.73
N GLU A 121 -1.19 14.84 2.44
CA GLU A 121 -2.11 14.31 1.43
C GLU A 121 -1.33 13.82 0.21
N LEU A 122 -1.96 13.02 -0.63
CA LEU A 122 -1.38 12.62 -1.93
C LEU A 122 -1.21 13.86 -2.82
N ASP A 123 -0.01 14.05 -3.35
CA ASP A 123 0.22 15.08 -4.34
C ASP A 123 -0.44 14.70 -5.69
N PRO A 124 -0.82 15.68 -6.54
CA PRO A 124 -1.48 15.41 -7.81
C PRO A 124 -0.68 14.54 -8.79
N GLU A 125 0.66 14.57 -8.73
CA GLU A 125 1.50 13.75 -9.60
C GLU A 125 1.41 12.27 -9.21
N THR A 126 1.58 11.97 -7.91
CA THR A 126 1.38 10.64 -7.35
C THR A 126 -0.02 10.12 -7.70
N LEU A 127 -1.03 10.96 -7.54
CA LEU A 127 -2.41 10.59 -7.84
C LEU A 127 -2.63 10.27 -9.33
N GLY A 128 -2.10 11.10 -10.24
CA GLY A 128 -2.19 10.85 -11.68
C GLY A 128 -1.46 9.58 -12.12
N GLN A 129 -0.37 9.21 -11.46
CA GLN A 129 0.32 7.94 -11.72
C GLN A 129 -0.50 6.73 -11.27
N VAL A 130 -1.16 6.83 -10.11
CA VAL A 130 -2.10 5.79 -9.64
C VAL A 130 -3.28 5.65 -10.59
N GLU A 131 -3.88 6.76 -11.02
CA GLU A 131 -4.97 6.78 -11.99
C GLU A 131 -4.55 6.07 -13.28
N GLY A 132 -3.45 6.50 -13.90
CA GLY A 132 -2.97 5.89 -15.13
C GLY A 132 -2.66 4.39 -14.99
N MET A 133 -2.24 3.94 -13.81
CA MET A 133 -2.01 2.52 -13.55
C MET A 133 -3.32 1.72 -13.50
N HIS A 134 -4.37 2.26 -12.86
CA HIS A 134 -5.70 1.65 -12.84
C HIS A 134 -6.38 1.69 -14.22
N GLU A 135 -6.22 2.78 -14.97
CA GLU A 135 -6.71 2.88 -16.35
C GLU A 135 -6.10 1.81 -17.26
N ARG A 136 -4.78 1.58 -17.16
CA ARG A 136 -4.11 0.49 -17.88
C ARG A 136 -4.60 -0.91 -17.47
N ALA A 137 -5.12 -1.05 -16.26
CA ALA A 137 -5.76 -2.28 -15.78
C ALA A 137 -7.24 -2.38 -16.19
N GLY A 138 -7.79 -1.36 -16.87
CA GLY A 138 -9.21 -1.28 -17.21
C GLY A 138 -10.12 -0.91 -16.03
N MET A 139 -9.54 -0.50 -14.89
CA MET A 139 -10.25 -0.18 -13.65
C MET A 139 -10.54 1.32 -13.56
N TYR A 140 -11.38 1.84 -14.45
CA TYR A 140 -11.65 3.28 -14.53
C TYR A 140 -12.39 3.86 -13.30
N ALA A 141 -13.23 3.05 -12.64
CA ALA A 141 -14.00 3.44 -11.46
C ALA A 141 -13.35 3.00 -10.15
N TRP A 142 -12.02 2.92 -10.10
CA TRP A 142 -11.30 2.34 -8.96
C TRP A 142 -11.55 3.09 -7.64
N ARG A 143 -11.76 4.42 -7.68
CA ARG A 143 -12.03 5.22 -6.49
C ARG A 143 -13.38 4.88 -5.88
N GLU A 144 -14.40 4.80 -6.73
CA GLU A 144 -15.74 4.40 -6.35
C GLU A 144 -15.73 2.97 -5.78
N ILE A 145 -15.02 2.06 -6.45
CA ILE A 145 -14.87 0.67 -5.97
C ILE A 145 -14.20 0.64 -4.58
N TYR A 146 -13.11 1.40 -4.37
CA TYR A 146 -12.43 1.43 -3.07
C TYR A 146 -13.24 2.16 -1.99
N GLY A 147 -14.03 3.16 -2.36
CA GLY A 147 -15.01 3.79 -1.47
C GLY A 147 -16.10 2.81 -1.04
N ASP A 148 -16.71 2.11 -2.00
CA ASP A 148 -17.76 1.13 -1.76
C ASP A 148 -17.26 -0.05 -0.91
N MET A 149 -15.98 -0.43 -1.03
CA MET A 149 -15.36 -1.47 -0.20
C MET A 149 -15.44 -1.20 1.29
N LEU A 150 -15.47 0.07 1.71
CA LEU A 150 -15.61 0.43 3.13
C LEU A 150 -16.96 -0.03 3.71
N GLU A 151 -17.97 -0.16 2.85
CA GLU A 151 -19.32 -0.60 3.20
C GLU A 151 -19.55 -2.09 2.90
N TRP A 152 -18.55 -2.80 2.36
CA TRP A 152 -18.69 -4.24 2.10
C TRP A 152 -18.82 -5.02 3.40
N ASP A 153 -19.69 -6.02 3.39
CA ASP A 153 -19.76 -6.96 4.49
C ASP A 153 -18.46 -7.78 4.60
N LYS A 154 -18.21 -8.25 5.81
CA LYS A 154 -17.03 -9.04 6.13
C LYS A 154 -16.86 -10.27 5.22
N GLY A 155 -17.95 -10.95 4.86
CA GLY A 155 -17.90 -12.16 4.04
C GLY A 155 -17.44 -11.86 2.61
N ARG A 156 -17.88 -10.75 2.03
CA ARG A 156 -17.43 -10.29 0.71
C ARG A 156 -15.94 -9.92 0.71
N LEU A 157 -15.48 -9.19 1.73
CA LEU A 157 -14.06 -8.85 1.89
C LEU A 157 -13.20 -10.12 2.05
N GLU A 158 -13.59 -11.04 2.93
CA GLU A 158 -12.89 -12.31 3.15
C GLU A 158 -12.83 -13.16 1.88
N TRP A 159 -13.91 -13.21 1.09
CA TRP A 159 -13.92 -13.89 -0.20
C TRP A 159 -12.91 -13.27 -1.16
N ALA A 160 -12.88 -11.94 -1.29
CA ALA A 160 -11.99 -11.24 -2.22
C ALA A 160 -10.51 -11.45 -1.84
N VAL A 161 -10.16 -11.31 -0.55
CA VAL A 161 -8.80 -11.55 -0.06
C VAL A 161 -8.38 -13.00 -0.31
N ARG A 162 -9.23 -13.96 0.05
CA ARG A 162 -8.95 -15.38 -0.19
C ARG A 162 -8.74 -15.66 -1.67
N ARG A 163 -9.61 -15.11 -2.53
CA ARG A 163 -9.51 -15.26 -3.98
C ARG A 163 -8.19 -14.71 -4.51
N ALA A 164 -7.76 -13.54 -4.03
CA ALA A 164 -6.47 -12.95 -4.39
C ALA A 164 -5.32 -13.88 -4.03
N LEU A 165 -5.29 -14.38 -2.78
CA LEU A 165 -4.24 -15.28 -2.29
C LEU A 165 -4.21 -16.63 -3.00
N GLU A 166 -5.36 -17.25 -3.27
CA GLU A 166 -5.46 -18.54 -3.97
C GLU A 166 -5.01 -18.45 -5.43
N THR A 167 -5.22 -17.31 -6.08
CA THR A 167 -4.85 -17.09 -7.49
C THR A 167 -3.48 -16.44 -7.67
N MET A 168 -2.86 -16.01 -6.57
CA MET A 168 -1.54 -15.40 -6.56
C MET A 168 -0.49 -16.42 -7.00
N LYS A 169 0.21 -16.12 -8.09
CA LYS A 169 1.40 -16.86 -8.51
C LYS A 169 2.62 -16.06 -8.10
N ILE A 170 3.61 -16.73 -7.49
CA ILE A 170 4.80 -16.08 -6.95
C ILE A 170 6.07 -16.40 -7.74
N SER A 171 7.04 -15.49 -7.68
CA SER A 171 8.39 -15.61 -8.21
C SER A 171 9.39 -15.00 -7.23
N THR A 172 10.63 -15.51 -7.22
CA THR A 172 11.71 -15.06 -6.32
C THR A 172 12.86 -14.42 -7.08
N VAL A 173 12.59 -13.91 -8.29
CA VAL A 173 13.57 -13.14 -9.08
C VAL A 173 13.85 -11.79 -8.42
N ASP A 174 14.93 -11.14 -8.83
CA ASP A 174 15.24 -9.80 -8.35
C ASP A 174 14.14 -8.79 -8.77
N LYS A 175 13.72 -7.91 -7.85
CA LYS A 175 12.71 -6.89 -8.14
C LYS A 175 13.15 -5.96 -9.28
N SER A 176 14.45 -5.68 -9.42
CA SER A 176 15.00 -4.78 -10.45
C SER A 176 14.78 -5.24 -11.89
N VAL A 177 14.48 -6.53 -12.12
CA VAL A 177 14.15 -7.04 -13.46
C VAL A 177 12.67 -6.93 -13.82
N CYS A 178 11.83 -6.51 -12.86
CA CYS A 178 10.41 -6.36 -13.10
C CYS A 178 10.12 -5.09 -13.90
N THR A 179 9.13 -5.16 -14.79
CA THR A 179 8.67 -4.02 -15.61
C THR A 179 7.17 -3.77 -15.48
N LYS A 180 6.50 -4.59 -14.65
CA LYS A 180 5.07 -4.54 -14.43
C LYS A 180 4.73 -4.48 -12.96
N ALA A 181 3.61 -3.86 -12.67
CA ALA A 181 2.89 -3.96 -11.42
C ALA A 181 1.72 -4.93 -11.58
N ALA A 182 1.50 -5.77 -10.59
CA ALA A 182 0.28 -6.53 -10.39
C ALA A 182 -0.71 -5.71 -9.56
N LEU A 183 -1.97 -5.73 -9.99
CA LEU A 183 -3.11 -5.16 -9.30
C LEU A 183 -4.19 -6.22 -9.17
N PHE A 184 -4.78 -6.36 -7.99
CA PHE A 184 -5.92 -7.25 -7.82
C PHE A 184 -7.22 -6.49 -8.09
N ASP A 185 -8.01 -7.03 -9.00
CA ASP A 185 -9.33 -6.57 -9.34
C ASP A 185 -10.37 -7.31 -8.49
N PRO A 186 -11.03 -6.60 -7.58
CA PRO A 186 -11.97 -7.18 -6.63
C PRO A 186 -13.32 -7.52 -7.24
N GLU A 187 -13.71 -6.87 -8.34
CA GLU A 187 -15.00 -7.08 -9.00
C GLU A 187 -14.98 -8.38 -9.80
N PHE A 188 -13.85 -8.65 -10.47
CA PHE A 188 -13.68 -9.83 -11.31
C PHE A 188 -12.88 -10.95 -10.62
N GLY A 189 -12.27 -10.68 -9.47
CA GLY A 189 -11.50 -11.66 -8.70
C GLY A 189 -10.27 -12.17 -9.46
N GLN A 190 -9.55 -11.27 -10.13
CA GLN A 190 -8.40 -11.58 -10.99
C GLN A 190 -7.25 -10.59 -10.83
N TRP A 191 -6.06 -10.99 -11.26
CA TRP A 191 -4.86 -10.16 -11.26
C TRP A 191 -4.65 -9.50 -12.62
N HIS A 192 -4.50 -8.19 -12.64
CA HIS A 192 -4.05 -7.42 -13.81
C HIS A 192 -2.55 -7.14 -13.70
N PHE A 193 -1.85 -7.18 -14.83
CA PHE A 193 -0.41 -6.94 -14.90
C PHE A 193 -0.11 -5.81 -15.88
N VAL A 194 0.16 -4.62 -15.35
CA VAL A 194 0.28 -3.38 -16.12
C VAL A 194 1.71 -2.85 -16.10
N PRO A 195 2.17 -2.17 -17.17
CA PRO A 195 3.47 -1.48 -17.15
C PRO A 195 3.59 -0.51 -15.98
N PHE A 196 4.77 -0.50 -15.34
CA PHE A 196 5.09 0.40 -14.24
C PHE A 196 6.57 0.82 -14.29
N ASP A 197 6.81 2.08 -14.63
CA ASP A 197 8.12 2.59 -15.01
C ASP A 197 9.00 3.07 -13.83
N ASN A 198 8.61 2.79 -12.57
CA ASN A 198 9.30 3.33 -11.37
C ASN A 198 9.25 2.38 -10.17
N LEU A 199 9.89 1.22 -10.26
CA LEU A 199 10.02 0.26 -9.15
C LEU A 199 10.95 0.69 -8.03
#